data_AF-A0A1F8RSP2-F1
#
_entry.id   AF-A0A1F8RSP2-F1
#
_cell.length_a   1.000
_cell.length_b   1.000
_cell.length_c   1.000
_cell.angle_alpha   90.00
_cell.angle_beta   90.00
_cell.angle_gamma   90.00
#
_symmetry.space_group_name_H-M   'P 1'
#
loop_
_entity.id
_entity.type
_entity.pdbx_description
1 polymer ?
#
loop_
_entity_poly.entity_id
_entity_poly.type
_entity_poly.pdbx_seq_one_letter_code
_entity_poly.pdbx_strand_id
1 'polypeptide(L)'
;MSDLAGVLLVSTGAGLATGLGGLMAISRRPNEKQLSFLMGFTAGVMLALAFVGLLDEAWEEAGFGTATVAFAAGALLMFAFDIFFPHIRFAVQEPGVLDQRLFTTGALIAVGIGLHNIPEGAAVGAGYIDAPKFGMMVAAGMALHNVPEGVAIALPIYASGASRLAAFRLSLLAGLVEPVGALIAALLLTSFQGLLPAALAFAAGVMVFITLDELLPAARREGHEHYTALGIIGGGVCMFLLIGVLEP
;
A
#
# COMPACT_ATOMS: atom_id res chain seq x y z
N MET A 1 25.75 -6.12 -4.70
CA MET A 1 25.32 -6.90 -3.52
C MET A 1 24.97 -6.00 -2.33
N SER A 2 25.67 -4.88 -2.13
CA SER A 2 25.29 -3.83 -1.15
C SER A 2 23.87 -3.30 -1.38
N ASP A 3 23.52 -3.04 -2.64
CA ASP A 3 22.29 -2.31 -2.96
C ASP A 3 21.05 -3.19 -2.81
N LEU A 4 21.19 -4.49 -3.09
CA LEU A 4 20.12 -5.47 -2.87
C LEU A 4 19.82 -5.68 -1.39
N ALA A 5 20.84 -5.68 -0.53
CA ALA A 5 20.64 -5.74 0.91
C ALA A 5 19.92 -4.49 1.42
N GLY A 6 20.25 -3.31 0.86
CA GLY A 6 19.55 -2.05 1.11
C GLY A 6 18.07 -2.12 0.72
N VAL A 7 17.77 -2.52 -0.52
CA VAL A 7 16.40 -2.74 -1.03
C VAL A 7 15.60 -3.61 -0.07
N LEU A 8 16.11 -4.80 0.24
CA LEU A 8 15.41 -5.76 1.10
C LEU A 8 15.21 -5.22 2.51
N LEU A 9 16.17 -4.48 3.06
CA LEU A 9 16.05 -3.89 4.39
C LEU A 9 14.92 -2.85 4.43
N VAL A 10 14.90 -1.91 3.48
CA VAL A 10 13.90 -0.84 3.47
C VAL A 10 12.50 -1.36 3.15
N SER A 11 12.36 -2.24 2.16
CA SER A 11 11.07 -2.82 1.78
C SER A 11 10.53 -3.79 2.84
N THR A 12 11.41 -4.52 3.55
CA THR A 12 10.98 -5.32 4.71
C THR A 12 10.52 -4.43 5.84
N GLY A 13 11.23 -3.31 6.09
CA GLY A 13 10.82 -2.32 7.09
C GLY A 13 9.42 -1.77 6.83
N ALA A 14 9.14 -1.42 5.57
CA ALA A 14 7.82 -0.98 5.12
C ALA A 14 6.76 -2.09 5.25
N GLY A 15 7.04 -3.30 4.77
CA GLY A 15 6.09 -4.42 4.87
C GLY A 15 5.80 -4.87 6.31
N LEU A 16 6.76 -4.72 7.24
CA LEU A 16 6.54 -4.97 8.67
C LEU A 16 5.51 -4.00 9.27
N ALA A 17 5.33 -2.82 8.70
CA ALA A 17 4.36 -1.84 9.18
C ALA A 17 2.91 -2.37 9.07
N THR A 18 2.59 -3.21 8.07
CA THR A 18 1.31 -3.92 7.99
C THR A 18 1.12 -4.89 9.17
N GLY A 19 2.17 -5.60 9.56
CA GLY A 19 2.17 -6.41 10.79
C GLY A 19 1.95 -5.58 12.06
N LEU A 20 2.59 -4.40 12.15
CA LEU A 20 2.41 -3.47 13.28
C LEU A 20 0.99 -2.91 13.35
N GLY A 21 0.37 -2.60 12.21
CA GLY A 21 -1.04 -2.26 12.11
C GLY A 21 -1.95 -3.37 12.64
N GLY A 22 -1.67 -4.61 12.24
CA GLY A 22 -2.39 -5.78 12.76
C GLY A 22 -2.27 -5.92 14.27
N LEU A 23 -1.05 -5.73 14.81
CA LEU A 23 -0.79 -5.73 16.25
C LEU A 23 -1.52 -4.60 16.99
N MET A 24 -1.57 -3.41 16.39
CA MET A 24 -2.32 -2.27 16.91
C MET A 24 -3.82 -2.61 17.02
N ALA A 25 -4.43 -3.15 15.96
CA ALA A 25 -5.85 -3.49 15.93
C ALA A 25 -6.26 -4.52 17.00
N ILE A 26 -5.41 -5.53 17.24
CA ILE A 26 -5.68 -6.54 18.29
C ILE A 26 -5.38 -6.03 19.70
N SER A 27 -4.51 -5.03 19.85
CA SER A 27 -4.14 -4.46 21.16
C SER A 27 -5.11 -3.36 21.59
N ARG A 28 -5.53 -2.53 20.64
CA ARG A 28 -6.50 -1.44 20.81
C ARG A 28 -7.39 -1.40 19.58
N ARG A 29 -8.61 -1.92 19.73
CA ARG A 29 -9.61 -1.89 18.65
C ARG A 29 -9.98 -0.43 18.36
N PRO A 30 -9.66 0.12 17.18
CA PRO A 30 -10.08 1.46 16.83
C PRO A 30 -11.60 1.51 16.73
N ASN A 31 -12.20 2.62 17.16
CA ASN A 31 -13.60 2.90 16.89
C ASN A 31 -13.82 3.35 15.43
N GLU A 32 -15.07 3.43 14.99
CA GLU A 32 -15.46 3.80 13.62
C GLU A 32 -14.85 5.14 13.15
N LYS A 33 -14.76 6.14 14.05
CA LYS A 33 -14.15 7.45 13.74
C LYS A 33 -12.65 7.34 13.52
N GLN A 34 -11.97 6.57 14.38
CA GLN A 34 -10.54 6.30 14.25
C GLN A 34 -10.24 5.51 12.98
N LEU A 35 -11.09 4.53 12.64
CA LEU A 35 -10.95 3.76 11.41
C LEU A 35 -11.14 4.66 10.17
N SER A 36 -12.16 5.51 10.16
CA SER A 36 -12.41 6.47 9.08
C SER A 36 -11.25 7.45 8.89
N PHE A 37 -10.67 7.93 10.00
CA PHE A 37 -9.46 8.74 9.97
C PHE A 37 -8.24 7.98 9.44
N LEU A 38 -7.98 6.76 9.92
CA LEU A 38 -6.83 5.94 9.50
C LEU A 38 -6.88 5.59 8.02
N MET A 39 -8.05 5.18 7.51
CA MET A 39 -8.24 4.87 6.08
C MET A 39 -8.15 6.15 5.22
N GLY A 40 -8.69 7.28 5.71
CA GLY A 40 -8.49 8.57 5.07
C GLY A 40 -7.02 8.97 5.03
N PHE A 41 -6.28 8.74 6.10
CA PHE A 41 -4.84 9.00 6.20
C PHE A 41 -4.06 8.20 5.17
N THR A 42 -4.33 6.90 5.01
CA THR A 42 -3.78 6.06 3.94
C THR A 42 -4.02 6.66 2.56
N ALA A 43 -5.28 7.02 2.25
CA ALA A 43 -5.62 7.62 0.97
C ALA A 43 -4.86 8.94 0.73
N GLY A 44 -4.69 9.76 1.78
CA GLY A 44 -3.90 10.98 1.71
C GLY A 44 -2.42 10.74 1.41
N VAL A 45 -1.79 9.78 2.11
CA VAL A 45 -0.40 9.39 1.87
C VAL A 45 -0.22 8.86 0.45
N MET A 46 -1.09 7.96 0.00
CA MET A 46 -0.99 7.33 -1.33
C MET A 46 -1.19 8.32 -2.46
N LEU A 47 -2.20 9.21 -2.39
CA LEU A 47 -2.40 10.25 -3.40
C LEU A 47 -1.21 11.21 -3.47
N ALA A 48 -0.69 11.63 -2.31
CA ALA A 48 0.46 12.53 -2.27
C ALA A 48 1.73 11.86 -2.82
N LEU A 49 2.01 10.61 -2.43
CA LEU A 49 3.16 9.85 -2.93
C LEU A 49 3.03 9.57 -4.44
N ALA A 50 1.84 9.22 -4.92
CA ALA A 50 1.62 8.95 -6.34
C ALA A 50 1.85 10.19 -7.20
N PHE A 51 1.27 11.34 -6.84
CA PHE A 51 1.36 12.55 -7.65
C PHE A 51 2.66 13.34 -7.46
N VAL A 52 3.13 13.48 -6.22
CA VAL A 52 4.27 14.36 -5.87
C VAL A 52 5.57 13.57 -5.73
N GLY A 53 5.51 12.26 -5.50
CA GLY A 53 6.70 11.40 -5.50
C GLY A 53 6.91 10.74 -6.85
N LEU A 54 6.06 9.75 -7.17
CA LEU A 54 6.32 8.83 -8.28
C LEU A 54 6.09 9.44 -9.67
N LEU A 55 4.97 10.16 -9.86
CA LEU A 55 4.65 10.75 -11.17
C LEU A 55 5.55 11.95 -11.49
N ASP A 56 5.86 12.76 -10.49
CA ASP A 56 6.74 13.94 -10.64
C ASP A 56 8.14 13.50 -11.06
N GLU A 57 8.74 12.55 -10.33
CA GLU A 57 10.03 11.93 -10.68
C GLU A 57 10.01 11.36 -12.12
N ALA A 58 8.94 10.65 -12.48
CA ALA A 58 8.80 10.10 -13.82
C ALA A 58 8.70 11.17 -14.92
N TRP A 59 8.09 12.33 -14.61
CA TRP A 59 8.02 13.47 -15.51
C TRP A 59 9.38 14.12 -15.72
N GLU A 60 10.20 14.25 -14.68
CA GLU A 60 11.54 14.80 -14.77
C GLU A 60 12.46 13.89 -15.60
N GLU A 61 12.40 12.57 -15.36
CA GLU A 61 13.31 11.60 -15.98
C GLU A 61 12.90 11.18 -17.42
N ALA A 62 11.62 10.92 -17.68
CA ALA A 62 11.14 10.44 -19.00
C ALA A 62 10.32 11.45 -19.80
N GLY A 63 10.06 12.62 -19.23
CA GLY A 63 9.27 13.69 -19.85
C GLY A 63 7.76 13.48 -19.78
N PHE A 64 7.04 14.59 -19.97
CA PHE A 64 5.58 14.68 -19.87
C PHE A 64 4.84 13.56 -20.60
N GLY A 65 5.14 13.35 -21.89
CA GLY A 65 4.40 12.41 -22.73
C GLY A 65 4.51 10.96 -22.26
N THR A 66 5.73 10.49 -21.96
CA THR A 66 5.98 9.11 -21.55
C THR A 66 5.32 8.80 -20.22
N ALA A 67 5.53 9.66 -19.21
CA ALA A 67 4.96 9.43 -17.89
C ALA A 67 3.43 9.53 -17.90
N THR A 68 2.84 10.48 -18.63
CA THR A 68 1.37 10.57 -18.73
C THR A 68 0.75 9.34 -19.37
N VAL A 69 1.35 8.80 -20.45
CA VAL A 69 0.88 7.56 -21.07
C VAL A 69 1.05 6.37 -20.14
N ALA A 70 2.18 6.25 -19.45
CA ALA A 70 2.44 5.17 -18.51
C ALA A 70 1.50 5.21 -17.30
N PHE A 71 1.26 6.40 -16.73
CA PHE A 71 0.28 6.62 -15.66
C PHE A 71 -1.13 6.21 -16.10
N ALA A 72 -1.58 6.67 -17.27
CA ALA A 72 -2.88 6.28 -17.80
C ALA A 72 -2.96 4.77 -18.03
N ALA A 73 -1.91 4.15 -18.54
CA ALA A 73 -1.84 2.70 -18.73
C ALA A 73 -1.96 1.95 -17.39
N GLY A 74 -1.30 2.42 -16.33
CA GLY A 74 -1.42 1.85 -14.99
C GLY A 74 -2.82 1.93 -14.43
N ALA A 75 -3.42 3.13 -14.47
CA ALA A 75 -4.79 3.34 -13.99
C ALA A 75 -5.82 2.52 -14.78
N LEU A 76 -5.71 2.49 -16.12
CA LEU A 76 -6.62 1.73 -16.99
C LEU A 76 -6.44 0.22 -16.84
N LEU A 77 -5.21 -0.25 -16.65
CA LEU A 77 -4.97 -1.67 -16.41
C LEU A 77 -5.61 -2.09 -15.09
N MET A 78 -5.44 -1.31 -14.01
CA MET A 78 -6.06 -1.64 -12.73
C MET A 78 -7.58 -1.60 -12.81
N PHE A 79 -8.15 -0.61 -13.50
CA PHE A 79 -9.58 -0.56 -13.80
C PHE A 79 -10.06 -1.81 -14.55
N ALA A 80 -9.30 -2.27 -15.56
CA ALA A 80 -9.63 -3.50 -16.27
C ALA A 80 -9.54 -4.72 -15.34
N PHE A 81 -8.53 -4.80 -14.48
CA PHE A 81 -8.40 -5.88 -13.49
C PHE A 81 -9.61 -5.94 -12.55
N ASP A 82 -10.07 -4.80 -12.03
CA ASP A 82 -11.23 -4.73 -11.15
C ASP A 82 -12.51 -5.24 -11.85
N ILE A 83 -12.72 -4.86 -13.12
CA ILE A 83 -13.86 -5.34 -13.92
C ILE A 83 -13.80 -6.85 -14.19
N PHE A 84 -12.64 -7.40 -14.53
CA PHE A 84 -12.51 -8.79 -14.99
C PHE A 84 -12.37 -9.80 -13.85
N PHE A 85 -11.85 -9.38 -12.70
CA PHE A 85 -11.65 -10.26 -11.54
C PHE A 85 -12.43 -9.79 -10.31
N PRO A 86 -13.76 -9.54 -10.41
CA PRO A 86 -14.52 -9.11 -9.27
C PRO A 86 -14.61 -10.25 -8.24
N HIS A 87 -14.13 -9.99 -7.03
CA HIS A 87 -14.41 -10.79 -5.84
C HIS A 87 -14.02 -12.27 -5.93
N ILE A 88 -12.74 -12.57 -6.17
CA ILE A 88 -12.23 -13.94 -6.01
C ILE A 88 -12.46 -14.41 -4.57
N ARG A 89 -13.37 -15.37 -4.37
CA ARG A 89 -13.68 -15.93 -3.05
C ARG A 89 -12.78 -17.11 -2.75
N PHE A 90 -11.73 -16.87 -1.96
CA PHE A 90 -10.93 -17.94 -1.38
C PHE A 90 -11.62 -18.53 -0.15
N ALA A 91 -11.77 -19.86 -0.13
CA ALA A 91 -12.26 -20.57 1.04
C ALA A 91 -11.11 -20.76 2.04
N VAL A 92 -10.97 -19.83 2.98
CA VAL A 92 -10.00 -19.91 4.08
C VAL A 92 -10.72 -20.38 5.33
N GLN A 93 -10.29 -21.51 5.91
CA GLN A 93 -10.82 -22.05 7.16
C GLN A 93 -9.79 -21.82 8.27
N GLU A 94 -10.24 -21.30 9.41
CA GLU A 94 -9.43 -21.14 10.61
C GLU A 94 -10.18 -21.75 11.81
N PRO A 95 -9.55 -22.62 12.62
CA PRO A 95 -10.19 -23.21 13.78
C PRO A 95 -10.64 -22.15 14.81
N GLY A 96 -11.82 -22.34 15.39
CA GLY A 96 -12.33 -21.48 16.47
C GLY A 96 -12.96 -20.16 16.02
N VAL A 97 -13.14 -19.95 14.71
CA VAL A 97 -13.92 -18.82 14.18
C VAL A 97 -15.39 -18.94 14.57
N LEU A 98 -15.96 -17.85 15.10
CA LEU A 98 -17.38 -17.75 15.47
C LEU A 98 -18.23 -17.17 14.33
N ASP A 99 -17.68 -16.21 13.59
CA ASP A 99 -18.31 -15.59 12.41
C ASP A 99 -17.46 -15.82 11.16
N GLN A 100 -17.81 -16.86 10.40
CA GLN A 100 -17.08 -17.22 9.18
C GLN A 100 -17.10 -16.10 8.13
N ARG A 101 -18.17 -15.29 8.06
CA ARG A 101 -18.27 -14.21 7.06
C ARG A 101 -17.28 -13.10 7.36
N LEU A 102 -17.16 -12.68 8.62
CA LEU A 102 -16.17 -11.68 9.04
C LEU A 102 -14.74 -12.19 8.85
N PHE A 103 -14.48 -13.46 9.19
CA PHE A 103 -13.15 -14.05 8.95
C PHE A 103 -12.80 -14.04 7.46
N THR A 104 -13.69 -14.54 6.60
CA THR A 104 -13.51 -14.52 5.15
C THR A 104 -13.33 -13.09 4.64
N THR A 105 -14.05 -12.11 5.17
CA THR A 105 -13.87 -10.70 4.80
C THR A 105 -12.43 -10.24 5.05
N GLY A 106 -11.90 -10.45 6.25
CA GLY A 106 -10.52 -10.06 6.57
C GLY A 106 -9.46 -10.86 5.81
N ALA A 107 -9.68 -12.15 5.58
CA ALA A 107 -8.78 -12.97 4.77
C ALA A 107 -8.73 -12.54 3.30
N LEU A 108 -9.87 -12.14 2.72
CA LEU A 108 -9.92 -11.59 1.36
C LEU A 108 -9.23 -10.23 1.29
N ILE A 109 -9.41 -9.37 2.30
CA ILE A 109 -8.68 -8.11 2.40
C ILE A 109 -7.16 -8.39 2.47
N ALA A 110 -6.72 -9.38 3.26
CA ALA A 110 -5.31 -9.76 3.34
C ALA A 110 -4.73 -10.20 1.98
N VAL A 111 -5.50 -10.95 1.19
CA VAL A 111 -5.07 -11.35 -0.15
C VAL A 111 -5.03 -10.15 -1.10
N GLY A 112 -6.07 -9.30 -1.11
CA GLY A 112 -6.10 -8.08 -1.93
C GLY A 112 -4.93 -7.15 -1.63
N ILE A 113 -4.71 -6.85 -0.34
CA ILE A 113 -3.58 -6.02 0.11
C ILE A 113 -2.25 -6.71 -0.20
N GLY A 114 -2.12 -8.02 0.00
CA GLY A 114 -0.92 -8.74 -0.42
C GLY A 114 -0.61 -8.57 -1.91
N LEU A 115 -1.62 -8.56 -2.78
CA LEU A 115 -1.44 -8.29 -4.21
C LEU A 115 -1.06 -6.83 -4.49
N HIS A 116 -1.62 -5.87 -3.76
CA HIS A 116 -1.27 -4.44 -3.87
C HIS A 116 0.16 -4.14 -3.40
N ASN A 117 0.65 -4.87 -2.41
CA ASN A 117 2.01 -4.75 -1.92
C ASN A 117 3.07 -5.16 -2.95
N ILE A 118 2.70 -5.89 -4.02
CA ILE A 118 3.63 -6.23 -5.11
C ILE A 118 4.05 -4.97 -5.89
N PRO A 119 3.12 -4.18 -6.50
CA PRO A 119 3.44 -2.88 -7.10
C PRO A 119 4.16 -1.91 -6.15
N GLU A 120 3.75 -1.84 -4.90
CA GLU A 120 4.35 -0.92 -3.91
C GLU A 120 5.79 -1.30 -3.60
N GLY A 121 6.03 -2.58 -3.30
CA GLY A 121 7.37 -3.09 -3.11
C GLY A 121 8.23 -2.87 -4.36
N ALA A 122 7.66 -3.09 -5.54
CA ALA A 122 8.35 -2.81 -6.79
C ALA A 122 8.77 -1.34 -6.91
N ALA A 123 7.91 -0.38 -6.53
CA ALA A 123 8.26 1.05 -6.50
C ALA A 123 9.40 1.36 -5.51
N VAL A 124 9.39 0.76 -4.31
CA VAL A 124 10.47 0.89 -3.32
C VAL A 124 11.80 0.36 -3.89
N GLY A 125 11.79 -0.86 -4.43
CA GLY A 125 13.00 -1.48 -4.98
C GLY A 125 13.54 -0.75 -6.20
N ALA A 126 12.64 -0.34 -7.10
CA ALA A 126 12.95 0.45 -8.28
C ALA A 126 13.58 1.80 -7.92
N GLY A 127 12.92 2.55 -7.03
CA GLY A 127 13.40 3.85 -6.57
C GLY A 127 14.73 3.75 -5.83
N TYR A 128 14.95 2.70 -5.02
CA TYR A 128 16.20 2.55 -4.28
C TYR A 128 17.40 2.21 -5.18
N ILE A 129 17.19 1.41 -6.22
CA ILE A 129 18.25 1.07 -7.20
C ILE A 129 18.68 2.30 -8.00
N ASP A 130 17.73 3.20 -8.27
CA ASP A 130 17.97 4.44 -8.98
C ASP A 130 18.64 5.50 -8.11
N ALA A 131 17.96 5.87 -7.03
CA ALA A 131 18.44 6.79 -6.02
C ALA A 131 18.08 6.25 -4.61
N PRO A 132 19.05 5.76 -3.82
CA PRO A 132 18.77 5.18 -2.50
C PRO A 132 17.95 6.09 -1.57
N LYS A 133 18.13 7.41 -1.69
CA LYS A 133 17.40 8.41 -0.91
C LYS A 133 15.91 8.47 -1.31
N PHE A 134 15.63 8.45 -2.60
CA PHE A 134 14.27 8.38 -3.14
C PHE A 134 13.61 7.07 -2.73
N GLY A 135 14.30 5.94 -2.88
CA GLY A 135 13.81 4.64 -2.40
C GLY A 135 13.50 4.61 -0.90
N MET A 136 14.32 5.27 -0.06
CA MET A 136 14.02 5.43 1.37
C MET A 136 12.79 6.31 1.62
N MET A 137 12.61 7.38 0.85
CA MET A 137 11.43 8.25 0.91
C MET A 137 10.16 7.48 0.54
N VAL A 138 10.19 6.74 -0.58
CA VAL A 138 9.08 5.88 -1.01
C VAL A 138 8.77 4.83 0.07
N ALA A 139 9.78 4.12 0.59
CA ALA A 139 9.60 3.10 1.63
C ALA A 139 9.00 3.67 2.92
N ALA A 140 9.43 4.86 3.34
CA ALA A 140 8.84 5.53 4.50
C ALA A 140 7.37 5.95 4.25
N GLY A 141 7.04 6.38 3.03
CA GLY A 141 5.67 6.62 2.59
C GLY A 141 4.80 5.35 2.62
N MET A 142 5.35 4.23 2.14
CA MET A 142 4.68 2.91 2.21
C MET A 142 4.43 2.51 3.66
N ALA A 143 5.45 2.59 4.52
CA ALA A 143 5.34 2.25 5.93
C ALA A 143 4.21 3.04 6.66
N LEU A 144 4.00 4.31 6.31
CA LEU A 144 2.95 5.14 6.92
C LEU A 144 1.53 4.64 6.63
N HIS A 145 1.26 4.18 5.40
CA HIS A 145 -0.08 3.74 5.02
C HIS A 145 -0.31 2.23 5.22
N ASN A 146 0.77 1.43 5.25
CA ASN A 146 0.76 0.03 5.61
C ASN A 146 0.23 -0.21 7.04
N VAL A 147 0.47 0.70 7.98
CA VAL A 147 -0.07 0.57 9.35
C VAL A 147 -1.62 0.52 9.35
N PRO A 148 -2.35 1.52 8.80
CA PRO A 148 -3.80 1.42 8.63
C PRO A 148 -4.28 0.17 7.87
N GLU A 149 -3.58 -0.26 6.83
CA GLU A 149 -3.93 -1.48 6.08
C GLU A 149 -3.85 -2.73 6.95
N GLY A 150 -2.81 -2.83 7.75
CA GLY A 150 -2.66 -3.87 8.76
C GLY A 150 -3.85 -3.93 9.72
N VAL A 151 -4.36 -2.75 10.11
CA VAL A 151 -5.57 -2.61 10.93
C VAL A 151 -6.80 -3.12 10.18
N ALA A 152 -6.95 -2.74 8.90
CA ALA A 152 -8.08 -3.13 8.05
C ALA A 152 -8.17 -4.66 7.85
N ILE A 153 -7.02 -5.35 7.77
CA ILE A 153 -6.94 -6.82 7.73
C ILE A 153 -7.33 -7.42 9.09
N ALA A 154 -6.64 -7.00 10.15
CA ALA A 154 -6.71 -7.67 11.46
C ALA A 154 -8.04 -7.47 12.17
N LEU A 155 -8.70 -6.33 11.99
CA LEU A 155 -9.92 -5.99 12.72
C LEU A 155 -11.10 -6.96 12.43
N PRO A 156 -11.50 -7.23 11.18
CA PRO A 156 -12.55 -8.22 10.88
C PRO A 156 -12.15 -9.65 11.27
N ILE A 157 -10.87 -10.03 11.15
CA ILE A 157 -10.38 -11.34 11.60
C ILE A 157 -10.51 -11.46 13.11
N TYR A 158 -10.12 -10.44 13.87
CA TYR A 158 -10.22 -10.50 15.32
C TYR A 158 -11.66 -10.36 15.82
N ALA A 159 -12.51 -9.62 15.09
CA ALA A 159 -13.94 -9.50 15.38
C ALA A 159 -14.72 -10.79 15.11
N SER A 160 -14.22 -11.65 14.20
CA SER A 160 -14.86 -12.95 13.89
C SER A 160 -14.74 -14.00 14.99
N GLY A 161 -14.01 -13.71 16.08
CA GLY A 161 -13.69 -14.68 17.14
C GLY A 161 -12.41 -15.47 16.90
N ALA A 162 -11.71 -15.25 15.78
CA ALA A 162 -10.42 -15.88 15.54
C ALA A 162 -9.36 -15.44 16.57
N SER A 163 -8.30 -16.25 16.69
CA SER A 163 -7.21 -15.95 17.62
C SER A 163 -6.49 -14.65 17.26
N ARG A 164 -5.94 -13.96 18.27
CA ARG A 164 -5.10 -12.77 18.08
C ARG A 164 -3.90 -13.05 17.16
N LEU A 165 -3.37 -14.28 17.23
CA LEU A 165 -2.26 -14.73 16.40
C LEU A 165 -2.68 -14.88 14.94
N ALA A 166 -3.89 -15.38 14.65
CA ALA A 166 -4.39 -15.48 13.28
C ALA A 166 -4.53 -14.09 12.64
N ALA A 167 -5.13 -13.12 13.37
CA ALA A 167 -5.26 -11.74 12.90
C ALA A 167 -3.90 -11.09 12.63
N PHE A 168 -2.94 -11.21 13.56
CA PHE A 168 -1.59 -10.69 13.36
C PHE A 168 -0.84 -11.36 12.21
N ARG A 169 -0.89 -12.69 12.11
CA ARG A 169 -0.18 -13.44 11.06
C ARG A 169 -0.68 -13.09 9.67
N LEU A 170 -1.99 -12.96 9.47
CA LEU A 170 -2.53 -12.62 8.16
C LEU A 170 -2.14 -11.20 7.74
N SER A 171 -2.16 -10.21 8.65
CA SER A 171 -1.64 -8.86 8.35
C SER A 171 -0.15 -8.87 8.04
N LEU A 172 0.65 -9.62 8.82
CA LEU A 172 2.10 -9.72 8.60
C LEU A 172 2.43 -10.39 7.27
N LEU A 173 1.75 -11.50 6.92
CA LEU A 173 1.99 -12.21 5.68
C LEU A 173 1.63 -11.37 4.46
N ALA A 174 0.55 -10.58 4.52
CA ALA A 174 0.22 -9.61 3.47
C ALA A 174 1.34 -8.56 3.32
N GLY A 175 1.82 -7.99 4.43
CA GLY A 175 2.95 -7.04 4.43
C GLY A 175 4.25 -7.62 3.87
N LEU A 176 4.56 -8.87 4.17
CA LEU A 176 5.79 -9.54 3.68
C LEU A 176 5.79 -9.83 2.17
N VAL A 177 4.71 -9.56 1.45
CA VAL A 177 4.72 -9.57 -0.01
C VAL A 177 5.50 -8.38 -0.59
N GLU A 178 5.55 -7.25 0.13
CA GLU A 178 6.25 -6.05 -0.31
C GLU A 178 7.75 -6.28 -0.63
N PRO A 179 8.57 -6.89 0.25
CA PRO A 179 9.95 -7.20 -0.08
C PRO A 179 10.11 -8.19 -1.25
N VAL A 180 9.09 -9.00 -1.55
CA VAL A 180 9.09 -9.86 -2.75
C VAL A 180 8.94 -9.00 -4.01
N GLY A 181 8.00 -8.05 -4.02
CA GLY A 181 7.85 -7.07 -5.10
C GLY A 181 9.12 -6.26 -5.32
N ALA A 182 9.73 -5.77 -4.23
CA ALA A 182 10.98 -5.01 -4.27
C ALA A 182 12.15 -5.81 -4.84
N LEU A 183 12.28 -7.07 -4.44
CA LEU A 183 13.29 -7.98 -4.97
C LEU A 183 13.10 -8.21 -6.47
N ILE A 184 11.86 -8.48 -6.91
CA ILE A 184 11.55 -8.69 -8.34
C ILE A 184 11.93 -7.45 -9.15
N ALA A 185 11.52 -6.26 -8.70
CA ALA A 185 11.85 -5.01 -9.37
C ALA A 185 13.36 -4.76 -9.42
N ALA A 186 14.06 -4.91 -8.29
CA ALA A 186 15.51 -4.72 -8.24
C ALA A 186 16.26 -5.68 -9.18
N LEU A 187 15.82 -6.93 -9.29
CA LEU A 187 16.44 -7.89 -10.22
C LEU A 187 16.14 -7.56 -11.69
N LEU A 188 14.91 -7.17 -12.02
CA LEU A 188 14.53 -6.85 -13.40
C LEU A 188 15.13 -5.52 -13.88
N LEU A 189 15.09 -4.48 -13.05
CA LEU A 189 15.47 -3.13 -13.44
C LEU A 189 16.97 -2.93 -13.61
N THR A 190 17.81 -3.78 -13.00
CA THR A 190 19.25 -3.82 -13.34
C THR A 190 19.49 -4.08 -14.84
N SER A 191 18.55 -4.74 -15.52
CA SER A 191 18.63 -5.02 -16.96
C SER A 191 17.83 -4.05 -17.84
N PHE A 192 16.95 -3.22 -17.25
CA PHE A 192 16.00 -2.37 -17.97
C PHE A 192 15.90 -0.94 -17.39
N GLN A 193 17.02 -0.33 -17.05
CA GLN A 193 17.07 0.99 -16.40
C GLN A 193 16.29 2.07 -17.16
N GLY A 194 16.29 2.06 -18.49
CA GLY A 194 15.53 3.04 -19.29
C GLY A 194 14.00 2.93 -19.20
N LEU A 195 13.46 1.86 -18.61
CA LEU A 195 12.01 1.70 -18.38
C LEU A 195 11.57 2.16 -16.98
N LEU A 196 12.52 2.49 -16.10
CA LEU A 196 12.23 2.82 -14.71
C LEU A 196 11.23 3.99 -14.57
N PRO A 197 11.43 5.16 -15.22
CA PRO A 197 10.51 6.28 -15.03
C PRO A 197 9.09 5.94 -15.50
N ALA A 198 8.96 5.21 -16.62
CA ALA A 198 7.67 4.72 -17.08
C ALA A 198 7.03 3.76 -16.06
N ALA A 199 7.83 2.89 -15.42
CA ALA A 199 7.33 1.99 -14.37
C ALA A 199 6.86 2.75 -13.12
N LEU A 200 7.56 3.83 -12.71
CA LEU A 200 7.14 4.70 -11.60
C LEU A 200 5.82 5.40 -11.90
N ALA A 201 5.69 6.01 -13.09
CA ALA A 201 4.43 6.63 -13.50
C ALA A 201 3.28 5.62 -13.60
N PHE A 202 3.55 4.43 -14.13
CA PHE A 202 2.58 3.34 -14.17
C PHE A 202 2.12 2.94 -12.76
N ALA A 203 3.05 2.77 -11.81
CA ALA A 203 2.73 2.47 -10.42
C ALA A 203 1.90 3.58 -9.76
N ALA A 204 2.22 4.85 -10.04
CA ALA A 204 1.41 5.99 -9.59
C ALA A 204 -0.04 5.91 -10.12
N GLY A 205 -0.23 5.54 -11.39
CA GLY A 205 -1.55 5.36 -11.99
C GLY A 205 -2.37 4.26 -11.31
N VAL A 206 -1.74 3.11 -11.05
CA VAL A 206 -2.35 2.00 -10.29
C VAL A 206 -2.74 2.46 -8.89
N MET A 207 -1.82 3.13 -8.18
CA MET A 207 -2.03 3.60 -6.80
C MET A 207 -3.19 4.61 -6.71
N VAL A 208 -3.28 5.56 -7.65
CA VAL A 208 -4.39 6.52 -7.71
C VAL A 208 -5.71 5.81 -7.95
N PHE A 209 -5.77 4.84 -8.87
CA PHE A 209 -6.99 4.08 -9.13
C PHE A 209 -7.47 3.35 -7.87
N ILE A 210 -6.60 2.55 -7.23
CA ILE A 210 -6.91 1.81 -6.00
C ILE A 210 -7.37 2.76 -4.89
N THR A 211 -6.70 3.89 -4.75
CA THR A 211 -7.05 4.85 -3.69
C THR A 211 -8.46 5.42 -3.87
N LEU A 212 -8.85 5.70 -5.11
CA LEU A 212 -10.17 6.25 -5.42
C LEU A 212 -11.27 5.19 -5.37
N ASP A 213 -11.00 3.98 -5.85
CA ASP A 213 -12.01 2.94 -6.00
C ASP A 213 -12.21 2.10 -4.73
N GLU A 214 -11.16 1.91 -3.94
CA GLU A 214 -11.21 1.07 -2.74
C GLU A 214 -11.07 1.86 -1.44
N LEU A 215 -9.97 2.60 -1.28
CA LEU A 215 -9.62 3.20 0.02
C LEU A 215 -10.55 4.34 0.41
N LEU A 216 -10.87 5.23 -0.54
CA LEU A 216 -11.75 6.35 -0.26
C LEU A 216 -13.18 5.90 0.07
N PRO A 217 -13.79 4.93 -0.64
CA PRO A 217 -15.05 4.33 -0.24
C PRO A 217 -14.97 3.61 1.12
N ALA A 218 -13.91 2.85 1.37
CA ALA A 218 -13.70 2.17 2.66
C ALA A 218 -13.61 3.17 3.82
N ALA A 219 -12.92 4.30 3.62
CA ALA A 219 -12.79 5.35 4.63
C ALA A 219 -14.09 6.09 4.93
N ARG A 220 -15.06 6.07 4.01
CA ARG A 220 -16.39 6.70 4.17
C ARG A 220 -17.47 5.73 4.64
N ARG A 221 -17.16 4.43 4.70
CA ARG A 221 -18.12 3.36 4.99
C ARG A 221 -18.94 3.58 6.27
N GLU A 222 -18.31 4.12 7.31
CA GLU A 222 -18.92 4.32 8.62
C GLU A 222 -19.64 5.69 8.77
N GLY A 223 -19.78 6.48 7.70
CA GLY A 223 -20.53 7.76 7.74
C GLY A 223 -19.86 8.86 8.57
N HIS A 224 -18.53 8.90 8.55
CA HIS A 224 -17.71 9.85 9.31
C HIS A 224 -16.82 10.70 8.40
N GLU A 225 -17.42 11.38 7.42
CA GLU A 225 -16.74 12.05 6.32
C GLU A 225 -15.76 13.15 6.76
N HIS A 226 -16.06 13.84 7.88
CA HIS A 226 -15.13 14.82 8.44
C HIS A 226 -13.83 14.17 8.95
N TYR A 227 -13.92 13.00 9.59
CA TYR A 227 -12.73 12.26 10.04
C TYR A 227 -11.96 11.71 8.85
N THR A 228 -12.66 11.23 7.82
CA THR A 228 -12.05 10.83 6.54
C THR A 228 -11.28 12.00 5.91
N ALA A 229 -11.91 13.18 5.80
CA ALA A 229 -11.28 14.37 5.20
C ALA A 229 -10.05 14.84 6.01
N LEU A 230 -10.15 14.86 7.34
CA LEU A 230 -9.02 15.18 8.21
C LEU A 230 -7.89 14.14 8.07
N GLY A 231 -8.24 12.86 7.91
CA GLY A 231 -7.31 11.79 7.59
C GLY A 231 -6.55 12.09 6.29
N ILE A 232 -7.28 12.31 5.19
CA ILE A 232 -6.69 12.59 3.87
C ILE A 232 -5.74 13.77 3.92
N ILE A 233 -6.16 14.89 4.53
CA ILE A 233 -5.33 16.08 4.67
C ILE A 233 -4.10 15.75 5.53
N GLY A 234 -4.29 15.07 6.67
CA GLY A 234 -3.20 14.68 7.55
C GLY A 234 -2.16 13.77 6.89
N GLY A 235 -2.62 12.79 6.10
CA GLY A 235 -1.77 11.89 5.32
C GLY A 235 -0.97 12.63 4.27
N GLY A 236 -1.63 13.49 3.49
CA GLY A 236 -0.97 14.32 2.48
C GLY A 236 0.07 15.27 3.08
N VAL A 237 -0.27 15.96 4.18
CA VAL A 237 0.70 16.83 4.90
C VAL A 237 1.88 16.02 5.41
N CYS A 238 1.64 14.85 6.00
CA CYS A 238 2.73 13.99 6.47
C CYS A 238 3.65 13.57 5.32
N MET A 239 3.08 13.26 4.16
CA MET A 239 3.85 12.91 2.97
C MET A 239 4.65 14.10 2.43
N PHE A 240 4.06 15.30 2.36
CA PHE A 240 4.78 16.50 1.92
C PHE A 240 5.97 16.83 2.83
N LEU A 241 5.80 16.67 4.15
CA LEU A 241 6.89 16.83 5.11
C LEU A 241 7.97 15.77 4.90
N LEU A 242 7.57 14.52 4.63
CA LEU A 242 8.52 13.43 4.36
C LEU A 242 9.33 13.70 3.09
N ILE A 243 8.67 14.11 2.00
CA ILE A 243 9.32 14.49 0.74
C ILE A 243 10.27 15.67 1.00
N GLY A 244 9.83 16.76 1.60
CA GLY A 244 10.69 17.93 1.83
C GLY A 244 11.89 17.69 2.76
N VAL A 245 11.87 16.65 3.59
CA VAL A 245 13.01 16.26 4.43
C VAL A 245 13.96 15.30 3.70
N LEU A 246 13.41 14.38 2.90
CA LEU A 246 14.18 13.31 2.25
C LEU A 246 14.57 13.61 0.81
N GLU A 247 13.89 14.52 0.11
CA GLU A 247 14.20 14.99 -1.25
C GLU A 247 14.02 16.53 -1.30
N PRO A 248 14.98 17.29 -0.71
CA PRO A 248 14.92 18.75 -0.58
C PRO A 248 15.39 19.50 -1.83
#